data_AF-A0A948UEV5-F1
#
_entry.id   AF-A0A948UEV5-F1
#
_cell.length_a   1.000
_cell.length_b   1.000
_cell.length_c   1.000
_cell.angle_alpha   90.00
_cell.angle_beta   90.00
_cell.angle_gamma   90.00
#
_symmetry.space_group_name_H-M   'P 1'
#
loop_
_entity.id
_entity.type
_entity.pdbx_description
1 polymer ?
#
loop_
_entity_poly.entity_id
_entity_poly.type
_entity_poly.pdbx_seq_one_letter_code
_entity_poly.pdbx_strand_id
1 'polypeptide(L)' 'MSLTLDFYLARAAESAAEATAATLDNVRERALRSEAAWREMAGRQSRINTQREIAARQREERVEVN' A
#
# COMPACT_ATOMS: atom_id res chain seq x y z
N MET A 1 8.59 1.75 -13.46
CA MET A 1 7.21 1.21 -13.37
C MET A 1 6.58 1.72 -12.08
N SER A 2 5.43 2.39 -12.17
CA SER A 2 4.63 2.80 -10.99
C SER A 2 3.85 1.58 -10.51
N LEU A 3 4.18 1.04 -9.32
CA LEU A 3 3.41 -0.05 -8.71
C LEU A 3 2.13 0.54 -8.08
N THR A 4 0.99 -0.14 -8.25
CA THR A 4 -0.31 0.32 -7.76
C THR A 4 -0.56 -0.09 -6.31
N LEU A 5 -1.55 0.51 -5.66
CA LEU A 5 -1.97 0.14 -4.29
C LEU A 5 -2.25 -1.36 -4.19
N ASP A 6 -3.01 -1.91 -5.13
CA ASP A 6 -3.39 -3.32 -5.16
C ASP A 6 -2.19 -4.25 -5.26
N PHE A 7 -1.16 -3.85 -6.03
CA PHE A 7 0.08 -4.60 -6.11
C PHE A 7 0.78 -4.69 -4.75
N TYR A 8 0.90 -3.55 -4.04
CA TYR A 8 1.52 -3.56 -2.71
C TYR A 8 0.72 -4.39 -1.70
N LEU A 9 -0.61 -4.33 -1.77
CA LEU A 9 -1.48 -5.14 -0.92
C LEU A 9 -1.36 -6.64 -1.23
N ALA A 10 -1.30 -7.02 -2.50
CA ALA A 10 -1.10 -8.41 -2.91
C ALA A 10 0.24 -8.97 -2.37
N ARG A 11 1.34 -8.20 -2.51
CA ARG A 11 2.66 -8.59 -2.00
C ARG A 11 2.71 -8.67 -0.48
N ALA A 12 2.00 -7.79 0.22
CA ALA A 12 1.84 -7.88 1.66
C ALA A 12 1.11 -9.16 2.08
N ALA A 13 0.00 -9.50 1.39
CA ALA A 13 -0.76 -10.71 1.66
C ALA A 13 0.04 -11.99 1.39
N GLU A 14 0.79 -12.05 0.28
CA GLU A 14 1.70 -13.16 -0.02
C GLU A 14 2.76 -13.34 1.07
N SER A 15 3.36 -12.25 1.54
CA SER A 15 4.36 -12.29 2.62
C SER A 15 3.76 -12.75 3.95
N ALA A 16 2.52 -12.33 4.25
CA ALA A 16 1.79 -12.79 5.44
C ALA A 16 1.47 -14.29 5.38
N ALA A 17 1.10 -14.79 4.20
CA ALA A 17 0.87 -16.21 3.96
C ALA A 17 2.17 -17.02 4.12
N GLU A 18 3.29 -16.52 3.61
CA GLU A 18 4.62 -17.13 3.82
C GLU A 18 4.98 -17.18 5.31
N ALA A 19 4.77 -16.09 6.06
CA ALA A 19 5.02 -16.05 7.50
C ALA A 19 4.16 -17.08 8.27
N THR A 20 2.90 -17.24 7.85
CA THR A 20 1.96 -18.19 8.45
C THR A 20 2.37 -19.64 8.17
N ALA A 21 2.84 -19.93 6.95
CA ALA A 21 3.29 -21.27 6.57
C ALA A 21 4.70 -21.63 7.06
N ALA A 22 5.49 -20.64 7.52
CA ALA A 22 6.87 -20.83 7.92
C ALA A 22 7.00 -21.72 9.17
N THR A 23 7.75 -22.81 9.03
CA THR A 23 8.11 -23.74 10.11
C THR A 23 9.36 -23.33 10.87
N LEU A 24 10.20 -22.47 10.29
CA LEU A 24 11.39 -21.92 10.91
C LEU A 24 11.16 -20.45 11.28
N ASP A 25 11.55 -20.06 12.49
CA ASP A 25 11.32 -18.71 13.00
C ASP A 25 12.07 -17.65 12.17
N ASN A 26 13.28 -17.94 11.69
CA ASN A 26 14.03 -17.02 10.84
C ASN A 26 13.33 -16.73 9.49
N VAL A 27 12.61 -17.71 8.93
CA VAL A 27 11.80 -17.54 7.72
C VAL A 27 10.57 -16.72 8.04
N ARG A 28 9.88 -17.02 9.15
CA ARG A 28 8.71 -16.25 9.62
C ARG A 28 9.06 -14.79 9.80
N GLU A 29 10.14 -14.50 10.53
CA GLU A 29 10.57 -13.12 10.79
C GLU A 29 10.93 -12.36 9.52
N ARG A 30 11.63 -13.02 8.58
CA ARG A 30 11.94 -12.41 7.27
C ARG A 30 10.64 -12.08 6.52
N ALA A 31 9.70 -13.01 6.47
CA ALA A 31 8.42 -12.82 5.80
C ALA A 31 7.59 -11.69 6.43
N LEU A 32 7.56 -11.59 7.76
CA LEU A 32 6.92 -10.49 8.48
C LEU A 32 7.57 -9.13 8.19
N ARG A 33 8.91 -9.07 8.09
CA ARG A 33 9.60 -7.83 7.68
C ARG A 33 9.24 -7.43 6.25
N SER A 34 9.13 -8.40 5.34
CA SER A 34 8.67 -8.14 3.96
C SER A 34 7.24 -7.63 3.94
N GLU A 35 6.31 -8.27 4.68
CA GLU A 35 4.93 -7.82 4.82
C GLU A 35 4.87 -6.37 5.30
N ALA A 36 5.62 -6.03 6.35
CA ALA A 36 5.65 -4.68 6.92
C ALA A 36 6.10 -3.65 5.87
N ALA A 37 7.15 -3.94 5.10
CA ALA A 37 7.63 -3.05 4.04
C ALA A 37 6.58 -2.85 2.93
N TRP A 38 5.88 -3.92 2.53
CA TRP A 38 4.79 -3.84 1.54
C TRP A 38 3.61 -3.03 2.04
N ARG A 39 3.20 -3.23 3.30
CA ARG A 39 2.12 -2.44 3.93
C ARG A 39 2.49 -0.96 4.04
N GLU A 40 3.74 -0.65 4.35
CA GLU A 40 4.20 0.75 4.40
C GLU A 40 4.11 1.43 3.03
N MET A 41 4.53 0.73 1.96
CA MET A 41 4.37 1.18 0.57
C MET A 41 2.91 1.37 0.18
N ALA A 42 2.04 0.41 0.52
CA ALA A 42 0.60 0.52 0.30
C ALA A 42 0.03 1.77 1.00
N GLY A 43 0.41 1.99 2.26
CA GLY A 43 -0.02 3.17 3.02
C GLY A 43 0.46 4.49 2.38
N ARG A 44 1.70 4.55 1.88
CA ARG A 44 2.18 5.71 1.12
C ARG A 44 1.37 5.94 -0.15
N GLN A 45 1.10 4.88 -0.92
CA GLN A 45 0.35 4.99 -2.17
C GLN A 45 -1.10 5.41 -1.93
N SER A 46 -1.74 4.88 -0.89
CA SER A 46 -3.10 5.27 -0.48
C SER A 46 -3.18 6.76 -0.11
N ARG A 47 -2.20 7.28 0.63
CA ARG A 47 -2.12 8.71 0.95
C ARG A 47 -1.98 9.59 -0.29
N ILE A 48 -1.14 9.18 -1.25
CA ILE A 48 -0.97 9.90 -2.52
C ILE A 48 -2.30 9.91 -3.31
N ASN A 49 -2.99 8.78 -3.40
CA ASN A 49 -4.28 8.69 -4.09
C ASN A 49 -5.31 9.62 -3.43
N THR A 50 -5.41 9.58 -2.11
CA THR A 50 -6.31 10.44 -1.33
C THR A 50 -6.03 11.92 -1.57
N GLN A 51 -4.75 12.33 -1.54
CA GLN A 51 -4.37 13.72 -1.80
C GLN A 51 -4.73 14.17 -3.22
N ARG A 52 -4.59 13.28 -4.21
CA ARG A 52 -4.97 13.56 -5.61
C ARG A 52 -6.48 13.76 -5.75
N GLU A 53 -7.29 12.95 -5.08
CA GLU A 53 -8.75 13.07 -5.06
C GLU A 53 -9.18 14.38 -4.40
N ILE A 54 -8.59 14.74 -3.26
CA ILE A 54 -8.87 16.02 -2.58
C ILE A 54 -8.52 17.20 -3.50
N ALA A 55 -7.35 17.16 -4.14
CA ALA A 55 -6.93 18.23 -5.03
C ALA A 55 -7.81 18.33 -6.30
N ALA A 56 -8.37 17.21 -6.78
CA ALA A 56 -9.33 17.21 -7.88
C ALA A 56 -10.65 17.89 -7.48
N ARG A 57 -11.24 17.51 -6.35
CA ARG A 57 -12.47 18.13 -5.83
C ARG A 57 -12.30 19.63 -5.63
N GLN A 58 -11.19 20.05 -5.01
CA GLN A 58 -10.91 21.48 -4.82
C GLN A 58 -10.74 22.25 -6.14
N ARG A 59 -10.28 21.60 -7.22
CA ARG A 59 -10.22 22.25 -8.53
C ARG A 59 -11.62 22.39 -9.12
N GLU A 60 -12.44 21.37 -9.04
CA GLU A 60 -13.84 21.38 -9.50
C GLU A 60 -14.64 22.48 -8.77
N GLU A 61 -14.56 22.53 -7.44
CA GLU A 61 -15.20 23.57 -6.62
C GLU A 61 -14.75 24.99 -7.00
N ARG A 62 -13.46 25.20 -7.32
CA ARG A 62 -12.95 26.51 -7.78
C ARG A 62 -13.44 26.89 -9.18
N VAL A 63 -13.69 25.91 -10.04
CA VAL A 63 -14.22 26.14 -11.39
C VAL A 63 -15.71 26.46 -11.35
N GLU A 64 -16.47 25.87 -10.43
CA GLU A 64 -17.92 26.14 -10.29
C GLU A 64 -18.23 27.51 -9.66
N VAL A 65 -17.31 28.07 -8.86
CA VAL A 65 -17.50 29.34 -8.14
C VAL A 65 -17.08 30.58 -8.98
N ASN A 66 -16.44 30.39 -10.14
CA ASN A 66 -15.89 31.46 -10.98
C ASN A 66 -16.66 31.57 -12.31
#